data_AF-A0A9P4WQW8-F1
#
_entry.id   AF-A0A9P4WQW8-F1
#
_cell.length_a   1.000
_cell.length_b   1.000
_cell.length_c   1.000
_cell.angle_alpha   90.00
_cell.angle_beta   90.00
_cell.angle_gamma   90.00
#
_symmetry.space_group_name_H-M   'P 1'
#
loop_
_entity.id
_entity.type
_entity.pdbx_description
1 polymer ?
#
loop_
_entity_poly.entity_id
_entity_poly.type
_entity_poly.pdbx_seq_one_letter_code
_entity_poly.pdbx_strand_id
1 'polypeptide(L)'
;MPQELLIDVRSPLEFSSGPLISDIAPTVNIEYTAIDSLAEIYALQNVTVTKDDHITLYCRSGRRSDIAKRRLEQLGYRHVRDIGGFEDARRVLDRETVGRQLEGMAGEDGTEAKAAGVGAGADASKSDGKEKVRQKSLDALLAGLKECDE
;
A
#
# COMPACT_ATOMS: atom_id res chain seq x y z
N MET A 1 -17.70 0.76 -15.80
CA MET A 1 -16.39 1.44 -15.71
C MET A 1 -15.62 0.72 -14.62
N PRO A 2 -14.36 0.33 -14.85
CA PRO A 2 -13.56 -0.29 -13.80
C PRO A 2 -13.35 0.70 -12.65
N GLN A 3 -13.34 0.19 -11.43
CA GLN A 3 -13.18 0.97 -10.20
C GLN A 3 -11.92 0.53 -9.45
N GLU A 4 -11.43 1.40 -8.56
CA GLU A 4 -10.32 1.08 -7.68
C GLU A 4 -10.84 0.61 -6.32
N LEU A 5 -10.35 -0.53 -5.86
CA LEU A 5 -10.71 -1.15 -4.59
C LEU A 5 -9.45 -1.33 -3.75
N LEU A 6 -9.48 -0.85 -2.51
CA LEU A 6 -8.41 -1.04 -1.53
C LEU A 6 -8.93 -1.94 -0.40
N ILE A 7 -8.28 -3.09 -0.21
CA ILE A 7 -8.76 -4.12 0.69
C ILE A 7 -7.68 -4.51 1.71
N ASP A 8 -8.07 -4.40 2.98
CA ASP A 8 -7.27 -4.86 4.12
C ASP A 8 -7.63 -6.32 4.42
N VAL A 9 -6.69 -7.23 4.17
CA VAL A 9 -6.91 -8.67 4.41
C VAL A 9 -6.47 -9.16 5.79
N ARG A 10 -6.23 -8.23 6.71
CA ARG A 10 -5.98 -8.53 8.13
C ARG A 10 -7.28 -8.92 8.84
N SER A 11 -7.15 -9.37 10.09
CA SER A 11 -8.33 -9.64 10.90
C SER A 11 -9.08 -8.34 11.24
N PRO A 12 -10.38 -8.42 11.57
CA PRO A 12 -11.15 -7.25 11.99
C PRO A 12 -10.55 -6.54 13.21
N LEU A 13 -9.95 -7.30 14.13
CA LEU A 13 -9.27 -6.73 15.30
C LEU A 13 -8.06 -5.89 14.92
N GLU A 14 -7.26 -6.35 13.94
CA GLU A 14 -6.14 -5.56 13.39
C GLU A 14 -6.67 -4.32 12.64
N PHE A 15 -7.79 -4.43 11.93
CA PHE A 15 -8.39 -3.31 11.22
C PHE A 15 -8.87 -2.20 12.17
N SER A 16 -9.48 -2.57 13.31
CA SER A 16 -9.93 -1.60 14.32
C SER A 16 -8.79 -0.79 14.95
N SER A 17 -7.54 -1.25 14.86
CA SER A 17 -6.37 -0.51 15.35
C SER A 17 -5.95 0.65 14.42
N GLY A 18 -6.48 0.69 13.21
CA GLY A 18 -6.15 1.68 12.20
C GLY A 18 -5.92 1.03 10.83
N PRO A 19 -6.84 1.22 9.86
CA PRO A 19 -6.55 0.88 8.47
C PRO A 19 -5.66 1.92 7.81
N LEU A 20 -5.11 1.56 6.66
CA LEU A 20 -4.53 2.56 5.77
C LEU A 20 -5.68 3.39 5.20
N ILE A 21 -5.49 4.70 5.14
CA ILE A 21 -6.43 5.65 4.53
C ILE A 21 -5.73 6.20 3.30
N SER A 22 -6.44 6.19 2.18
CA SER A 22 -5.96 6.73 0.90
C SER A 22 -7.09 7.50 0.23
N ASP A 23 -6.73 8.55 -0.51
CA ASP A 23 -7.65 9.31 -1.35
C ASP A 23 -8.11 8.53 -2.60
N ILE A 24 -7.44 7.41 -2.91
CA ILE A 24 -7.69 6.60 -4.10
C ILE A 24 -9.03 5.84 -3.97
N ALA A 25 -9.20 5.11 -2.87
CA ALA A 25 -10.37 4.28 -2.62
C ALA A 25 -10.57 4.06 -1.11
N PRO A 26 -11.82 3.94 -0.64
CA PRO A 26 -12.09 3.61 0.75
C PRO A 26 -11.61 2.20 1.07
N THR A 27 -10.91 2.05 2.19
CA THR A 27 -10.39 0.76 2.63
C THR A 27 -11.49 -0.08 3.25
N VAL A 28 -11.70 -1.29 2.70
CA VAL A 28 -12.64 -2.28 3.23
C VAL A 28 -11.87 -3.43 3.86
N ASN A 29 -12.30 -3.90 5.03
CA ASN A 29 -11.73 -5.10 5.64
C ASN A 29 -12.39 -6.36 5.13
N ILE A 30 -11.62 -7.23 4.47
CA ILE A 30 -12.06 -8.56 4.06
C ILE A 30 -10.91 -9.52 4.34
N GLU A 31 -11.03 -10.33 5.39
CA GLU A 31 -9.97 -11.26 5.76
C GLU A 31 -9.61 -12.22 4.60
N TYR A 32 -8.33 -12.56 4.48
CA TYR A 32 -7.83 -13.41 3.38
C TYR A 32 -8.56 -14.76 3.25
N THR A 33 -9.15 -15.27 4.34
CA THR A 33 -9.94 -16.50 4.36
C THR A 33 -11.30 -16.36 3.67
N ALA A 34 -11.88 -15.15 3.67
CA ALA A 34 -13.19 -14.82 3.14
C ALA A 34 -13.13 -14.04 1.81
N ILE A 35 -11.94 -13.91 1.22
CA ILE A 35 -11.73 -13.15 -0.03
C ILE A 35 -12.57 -13.68 -1.20
N ASP A 36 -12.96 -14.95 -1.15
CA ASP A 36 -13.77 -15.59 -2.17
C ASP A 36 -15.18 -14.98 -2.25
N SER A 37 -15.69 -14.44 -1.13
CA SER A 37 -16.99 -13.73 -1.03
C SER A 37 -16.87 -12.21 -1.24
N LEU A 38 -15.75 -11.72 -1.80
CA LEU A 38 -15.54 -10.28 -2.02
C LEU A 38 -16.72 -9.60 -2.72
N ALA A 39 -17.20 -10.18 -3.84
CA ALA A 39 -18.30 -9.60 -4.59
C ALA A 39 -19.61 -9.51 -3.78
N GLU A 40 -19.87 -10.51 -2.93
CA GLU A 40 -21.05 -10.55 -2.06
C GLU A 40 -20.96 -9.47 -0.97
N ILE A 41 -19.79 -9.33 -0.34
CA ILE A 41 -19.55 -8.32 0.70
C ILE A 41 -19.75 -6.91 0.15
N TYR A 42 -19.25 -6.61 -1.04
CA TYR A 42 -19.47 -5.31 -1.69
C TYR A 42 -20.92 -5.12 -2.13
N ALA A 43 -21.61 -6.19 -2.55
CA ALA A 43 -23.03 -6.11 -2.93
C ALA A 43 -23.92 -5.70 -1.74
N LEU A 44 -23.58 -6.10 -0.51
CA LEU A 44 -24.25 -5.64 0.72
C LEU A 44 -24.09 -4.13 0.96
N GLN A 45 -23.08 -3.51 0.36
CA GLN A 45 -22.82 -2.07 0.41
C GLN A 45 -23.37 -1.35 -0.83
N ASN A 46 -24.22 -2.01 -1.62
CA ASN A 46 -24.73 -1.51 -2.90
C ASN A 46 -23.63 -1.21 -3.94
N VAL A 47 -22.45 -1.81 -3.79
CA VAL A 47 -21.34 -1.69 -4.74
C VAL A 47 -21.26 -2.96 -5.58
N THR A 48 -21.38 -2.82 -6.90
CA THR A 48 -21.20 -3.96 -7.82
C THR A 48 -19.73 -4.07 -8.19
N VAL A 49 -19.11 -5.20 -7.86
CA VAL A 49 -17.72 -5.48 -8.23
C VAL A 49 -17.66 -6.37 -9.46
N THR A 50 -16.87 -5.97 -10.44
CA THR A 50 -16.63 -6.72 -11.68
C THR A 50 -15.24 -7.34 -11.71
N LYS A 51 -15.02 -8.29 -12.63
CA LYS A 51 -13.70 -8.95 -12.81
C LYS A 51 -12.65 -8.04 -13.46
N ASP A 52 -13.07 -6.88 -13.98
CA ASP A 52 -12.19 -5.85 -14.56
C ASP A 52 -11.75 -4.81 -13.53
N ASP A 53 -12.26 -4.86 -12.30
CA ASP A 53 -11.94 -3.86 -11.29
C ASP A 53 -10.50 -4.01 -10.80
N HIS A 54 -9.88 -2.87 -10.47
CA HIS A 54 -8.53 -2.82 -9.94
C HIS A 54 -8.55 -3.04 -8.43
N ILE A 55 -8.15 -4.24 -8.01
CA ILE A 55 -8.13 -4.67 -6.61
C ILE A 55 -6.71 -4.57 -6.07
N THR A 56 -6.53 -3.74 -5.06
CA THR A 56 -5.28 -3.58 -4.32
C THR A 56 -5.41 -4.19 -2.93
N LEU A 57 -4.53 -5.12 -2.60
CA LEU A 57 -4.51 -5.87 -1.35
C LEU A 57 -3.27 -5.53 -0.54
N TYR A 58 -3.44 -5.45 0.78
CA TYR A 58 -2.33 -5.41 1.72
C TYR A 58 -2.65 -6.19 2.99
N CYS A 59 -1.62 -6.58 3.73
CA CYS A 59 -1.79 -7.16 5.06
C CYS A 59 -0.72 -6.67 6.03
N ARG A 60 -0.55 -7.33 7.19
CA ARG A 60 0.51 -6.94 8.13
C ARG A 60 1.92 -7.13 7.56
N SER A 61 2.20 -8.27 6.92
CA SER A 61 3.56 -8.67 6.51
C SER A 61 3.67 -9.17 5.05
N GLY A 62 2.68 -8.91 4.21
CA GLY A 62 2.59 -9.38 2.81
C GLY A 62 2.11 -10.82 2.58
N ARG A 63 2.32 -11.76 3.50
CA ARG A 63 1.99 -13.19 3.25
C ARG A 63 0.50 -13.45 3.01
N ARG A 64 -0.39 -12.80 3.76
CA ARG A 64 -1.84 -13.01 3.62
C ARG A 64 -2.40 -12.36 2.35
N SER A 65 -1.84 -11.22 1.95
CA SER A 65 -2.24 -10.53 0.73
C SER A 65 -1.78 -11.28 -0.52
N ASP A 66 -0.61 -11.93 -0.52
CA ASP A 66 -0.20 -12.82 -1.60
C ASP A 66 -1.17 -14.01 -1.78
N ILE A 67 -1.59 -14.63 -0.67
CA ILE A 67 -2.59 -15.72 -0.70
C ILE A 67 -3.93 -15.22 -1.26
N ALA A 68 -4.40 -14.07 -0.78
CA ALA A 68 -5.64 -13.47 -1.23
C ALA A 68 -5.60 -13.13 -2.73
N LYS A 69 -4.48 -12.57 -3.19
CA LYS A 69 -4.25 -12.26 -4.61
C LYS A 69 -4.40 -13.49 -5.48
N ARG A 70 -3.70 -14.58 -5.15
CA ARG A 70 -3.77 -15.83 -5.92
C ARG A 70 -5.19 -16.39 -5.99
N ARG A 71 -5.96 -16.30 -4.91
CA ARG A 71 -7.36 -16.73 -4.90
C ARG A 71 -8.21 -15.88 -5.83
N LEU A 72 -8.07 -14.56 -5.80
CA LEU A 72 -8.81 -13.67 -6.70
C LEU A 72 -8.44 -13.92 -8.17
N GLU A 73 -7.16 -14.13 -8.47
CA GLU A 73 -6.72 -14.49 -9.82
C GLU A 73 -7.36 -15.83 -10.27
N GLN A 74 -7.44 -16.83 -9.39
CA GLN A 74 -8.13 -18.11 -9.67
C GLN A 74 -9.64 -17.93 -9.91
N LEU A 75 -10.26 -16.96 -9.23
CA LEU A 75 -11.65 -16.57 -9.44
C LEU A 75 -11.86 -15.71 -10.70
N GLY A 76 -10.81 -15.44 -11.47
CA GLY A 76 -10.87 -14.73 -12.75
C GLY A 76 -10.83 -13.21 -12.65
N TYR A 77 -10.43 -12.64 -11.51
CA TYR A 77 -10.17 -11.20 -11.42
C TYR A 77 -8.88 -10.87 -12.19
N ARG A 78 -8.96 -9.87 -13.08
CA ARG A 78 -7.88 -9.56 -14.03
C ARG A 78 -6.84 -8.59 -13.48
N HIS A 79 -7.27 -7.67 -12.62
CA HIS A 79 -6.44 -6.58 -12.14
C HIS A 79 -6.28 -6.66 -10.62
N VAL A 80 -5.49 -7.63 -10.15
CA VAL A 80 -5.23 -7.82 -8.72
C VAL A 80 -3.77 -7.54 -8.39
N ARG A 81 -3.54 -6.62 -7.47
CA ARG A 81 -2.22 -6.17 -7.04
C ARG A 81 -2.05 -6.35 -5.53
N ASP A 82 -0.93 -6.93 -5.13
CA ASP A 82 -0.48 -6.98 -3.74
C ASP A 82 0.58 -5.90 -3.53
N ILE A 83 0.36 -5.01 -2.57
CA ILE A 83 1.31 -3.94 -2.19
C ILE A 83 2.10 -4.28 -0.91
N GLY A 84 1.93 -5.49 -0.37
CA GLY A 84 2.79 -6.08 0.65
C GLY A 84 2.32 -5.87 2.09
N GLY A 85 3.29 -5.63 2.97
CA GLY A 85 3.06 -5.41 4.40
C GLY A 85 2.50 -4.01 4.69
N PHE A 86 2.05 -3.78 5.92
CA PHE A 86 1.33 -2.56 6.28
C PHE A 86 2.18 -1.29 6.07
N GLU A 87 3.46 -1.35 6.43
CA GLU A 87 4.37 -0.21 6.26
C GLU A 87 4.73 0.05 4.79
N ASP A 88 4.90 -1.00 4.00
CA ASP A 88 5.24 -0.87 2.58
C ASP A 88 4.03 -0.41 1.77
N ALA A 89 2.86 -0.96 2.08
CA ALA A 89 1.58 -0.53 1.53
C ALA A 89 1.35 0.96 1.78
N ARG A 90 1.64 1.45 3.00
CA ARG A 90 1.57 2.89 3.30
C ARG A 90 2.48 3.72 2.40
N ARG A 91 3.75 3.34 2.27
CA ARG A 91 4.71 4.04 1.41
C ARG A 91 4.27 4.07 -0.06
N VAL A 92 3.70 2.97 -0.53
CA VAL A 92 3.20 2.83 -1.90
C VAL A 92 2.00 3.76 -2.12
N LEU A 93 1.01 3.73 -1.23
CA LEU A 93 -0.18 4.59 -1.33
C LEU A 93 0.19 6.08 -1.22
N ASP A 94 1.08 6.44 -0.30
CA ASP A 94 1.56 7.82 -0.15
C ASP A 94 2.23 8.31 -1.45
N ARG A 95 3.06 7.47 -2.09
CA ARG A 95 3.69 7.80 -3.37
C ARG A 95 2.66 7.96 -4.49
N GLU A 96 1.65 7.10 -4.55
CA GLU A 96 0.61 7.14 -5.59
C GLU A 96 -0.28 8.37 -5.45
N THR A 97 -0.64 8.75 -4.22
CA THR A 97 -1.37 10.00 -3.95
C THR A 97 -0.59 11.22 -4.44
N VAL A 98 0.72 11.28 -4.16
CA VAL A 98 1.58 12.39 -4.62
C VAL A 98 1.78 12.35 -6.14
N GLY A 99 1.95 11.17 -6.72
CA GLY A 99 2.13 10.99 -8.17
C GLY A 99 0.95 11.57 -8.96
N ARG A 100 -0.28 11.26 -8.57
CA ARG A 100 -1.49 11.78 -9.23
C ARG A 100 -1.61 13.30 -9.16
N GLN A 101 -1.17 13.92 -8.06
CA GLN A 101 -1.16 15.37 -7.92
C GLN A 101 -0.18 16.05 -8.89
N LEU A 102 0.91 15.36 -9.24
CA LEU A 102 1.92 15.85 -10.18
C LEU A 102 1.52 15.58 -11.65
N GLU A 103 0.90 14.44 -11.94
CA GLU A 103 0.37 14.10 -13.27
C GLU A 103 -0.77 15.03 -13.69
N GLY A 104 -1.55 15.56 -12.75
CA GLY A 104 -2.52 16.63 -13.02
C GLY A 104 -1.91 17.95 -13.53
N MET A 105 -0.58 18.13 -13.41
CA MET A 105 0.16 19.30 -13.91
C MET A 105 1.00 19.00 -15.16
N ALA A 106 1.21 17.73 -15.51
CA ALA A 106 2.01 17.29 -16.65
C ALA A 106 1.10 16.53 -17.63
N GLY A 107 0.63 17.23 -18.66
CA GLY A 107 -0.19 16.65 -19.72
C GLY A 107 0.46 15.42 -20.37
N GLU A 108 -0.40 14.44 -20.63
CA GLU A 108 -0.32 13.36 -21.62
C GLU A 108 1.05 13.15 -22.29
N ASP A 109 1.83 12.19 -21.81
CA ASP A 109 2.70 11.40 -22.69
C ASP A 109 2.81 9.97 -22.16
N GLY A 110 2.26 9.04 -22.92
CA GLY A 110 2.18 7.63 -22.56
C GLY A 110 3.56 7.01 -22.54
N THR A 111 3.94 6.40 -21.42
CA THR A 111 4.86 5.27 -21.44
C THR A 111 4.49 4.33 -20.29
N GLU A 112 3.85 3.22 -20.65
CA GLU A 112 3.63 2.06 -19.79
C GLU A 112 4.98 1.51 -19.32
N ALA A 113 5.42 1.93 -18.14
CA ALA A 113 6.53 1.30 -17.45
C ALA A 113 6.06 0.00 -16.80
N LYS A 114 6.06 -1.05 -17.61
CA LYS A 114 5.91 -2.45 -17.22
C LYS A 114 6.98 -2.84 -16.19
N ALA A 115 6.64 -2.85 -14.91
CA ALA A 115 7.47 -3.43 -13.85
C ALA A 115 6.92 -4.81 -13.45
N ALA A 116 7.27 -5.81 -14.24
CA ALA A 116 7.28 -7.20 -13.82
C ALA A 116 8.66 -7.49 -13.19
N GLY A 117 8.70 -8.08 -11.99
CA GLY A 117 9.97 -8.48 -11.38
C GLY A 117 9.88 -8.88 -9.92
N VAL A 118 9.39 -10.10 -9.69
CA VAL A 118 9.50 -10.83 -8.41
C VAL A 118 10.97 -11.13 -8.11
N GLY A 119 11.41 -10.94 -6.86
CA GLY A 119 12.70 -11.40 -6.37
C GLY A 119 12.65 -11.74 -4.88
N ALA A 120 12.51 -13.03 -4.58
CA ALA A 120 12.61 -13.58 -3.24
C ALA A 120 14.07 -13.56 -2.73
N GLY A 121 14.25 -13.34 -1.44
CA GLY A 121 15.53 -13.50 -0.75
C GLY A 121 15.30 -13.56 0.76
N ALA A 122 15.34 -14.77 1.30
CA ALA A 122 15.41 -15.02 2.73
C ALA A 122 16.78 -14.54 3.26
N ASP A 123 16.81 -13.97 4.47
CA ASP A 123 17.87 -14.29 5.44
C ASP A 123 17.44 -13.94 6.86
N ALA A 124 17.78 -14.84 7.78
CA ALA A 124 17.53 -14.74 9.20
C ALA A 124 18.67 -13.96 9.89
N SER A 125 18.36 -13.44 11.07
CA SER A 125 19.31 -13.20 12.17
C SER A 125 20.38 -12.11 11.97
N LYS A 126 20.22 -10.97 12.66
CA LYS A 126 20.97 -10.66 13.90
C LYS A 126 20.69 -9.25 14.42
N SER A 127 20.95 -9.15 15.70
CA SER A 127 20.97 -8.02 16.62
C SER A 127 21.77 -6.79 16.15
N ASP A 128 21.64 -5.75 16.98
CA ASP A 128 22.58 -4.67 17.26
C ASP A 128 22.08 -3.27 16.90
N GLY A 129 21.87 -2.50 17.98
CA GLY A 129 21.41 -1.13 17.93
C GLY A 129 22.49 -0.17 17.46
N LYS A 130 22.04 0.97 16.92
CA LYS A 130 22.73 2.25 17.06
C LYS A 130 21.82 3.40 16.65
N GLU A 131 21.04 3.90 17.62
CA GLU A 131 20.72 5.33 17.66
C GLU A 131 22.05 6.09 17.68
N LYS A 132 22.44 6.72 16.56
CA LYS A 132 23.42 7.83 16.49
C LYS A 132 23.65 8.26 15.03
N VAL A 133 22.63 8.86 14.40
CA VAL A 133 22.85 9.60 13.13
C VAL A 133 22.14 10.97 13.14
N ARG A 134 21.00 11.12 13.85
CA ARG A 134 20.18 12.33 13.79
C ARG A 134 20.72 13.56 14.54
N GLN A 135 21.74 13.40 15.39
CA GLN A 135 22.24 14.49 16.23
C GLN A 135 23.26 15.40 15.54
N LYS A 136 23.99 14.89 14.53
CA LYS A 136 25.04 15.69 13.86
C LYS A 136 24.51 16.80 12.96
N SER A 137 23.31 16.63 12.42
CA SER A 137 22.69 17.62 11.53
C SER A 137 22.04 18.79 12.26
N LEU A 138 21.70 18.64 13.54
CA LEU A 138 21.08 19.71 14.34
C LEU A 138 22.16 20.66 14.92
N ASP A 139 23.27 20.10 15.40
CA ASP A 139 24.41 20.89 15.91
C ASP A 139 25.02 21.81 14.84
N ALA A 140 25.08 21.35 13.59
CA ALA A 140 25.56 22.17 12.47
C ALA A 140 24.64 23.36 12.15
N LEU A 141 23.32 23.22 12.35
CA LEU A 141 22.36 24.30 12.11
C LEU A 141 22.35 25.33 13.23
N LEU A 142 22.55 24.90 14.48
CA LEU A 142 22.62 25.83 15.63
C LEU A 142 23.90 26.69 15.62
N ALA A 143 25.00 26.16 15.10
CA ALA A 143 26.24 26.92 14.94
C ALA A 143 26.06 28.10 13.96
N GLY A 144 25.42 27.86 12.81
CA GLY A 144 25.21 28.90 11.79
C GLY A 144 24.27 30.02 12.22
N LEU A 145 23.29 29.75 13.10
CA LEU A 145 22.38 30.78 13.60
C LEU A 145 23.05 31.75 14.59
N LYS A 146 24.16 31.34 15.21
CA LYS A 146 24.84 32.12 16.26
C LYS A 146 25.84 33.13 15.70
N GLU A 147 26.21 33.00 14.43
CA GLU A 147 27.13 33.92 13.73
C GLU A 147 26.42 35.12 13.09
N CYS A 148 25.08 35.24 13.16
CA CYS A 148 24.33 36.35 12.58
C CYS A 148 23.97 37.48 13.56
N ASP A 149 24.43 37.42 14.81
CA ASP A 149 24.14 38.41 15.87
C ASP A 149 25.36 39.26 16.30
N GLU A 150 26.44 39.31 15.50
CA GLU A 150 27.55 40.27 15.65
C GLU A 150 27.71 41.19 14.43
#